data_AF-A0A949Q863-F1
#
_entry.id   AF-A0A949Q863-F1
#
_cell.length_a   1.000
_cell.length_b   1.000
_cell.length_c   1.000
_cell.angle_alpha   90.00
_cell.angle_beta   90.00
_cell.angle_gamma   90.00
#
_symmetry.space_group_name_H-M   'P 1'
#
loop_
_entity.id
_entity.type
_entity.pdbx_description
1 polymer ?
#
loop_
_entity_poly.entity_id
_entity_poly.type
_entity_poly.pdbx_seq_one_letter_code
_entity_poly.pdbx_strand_id
1 'polypeptide(L)'
;PFPEPQRYWAENTGRTLRLEEKRRPAGYEIIDTRENTRRQVPIPLVDDIRQRVRQWRADGWPGVTAVTRELLVHWWDLDGVSRRQTPFYFCQLEAIETLIWTVEAQAEYRQGISVQGDGGAFERLCNKMATGTGKTAVMAMIVTWQVLNALTYANSPKSPKSPRKYSSAVFVVAPGLTVKSRLQVLLPGHPDNYYDSFELCPSEAMRQKLNRAEVLIENWHTLMPLKAPDRSVVKKGAESDTAFTRRVLGKLAACK
;
A
#
# COMPACT_ATOMS: atom_id res chain seq x y z
N PRO A 1 19.76 -0.78 -7.41
CA PRO A 1 18.29 -0.83 -7.12
C PRO A 1 17.97 -0.92 -5.60
N PHE A 2 18.87 -1.52 -4.81
CA PHE A 2 18.74 -1.71 -3.37
C PHE A 2 19.05 -0.46 -2.51
N PRO A 3 20.10 0.34 -2.80
CA PRO A 3 20.32 1.59 -2.09
C PRO A 3 19.41 2.71 -2.62
N GLU A 4 19.26 3.77 -1.82
CA GLU A 4 18.55 4.98 -2.24
C GLU A 4 19.16 5.57 -3.53
N PRO A 5 18.35 5.89 -4.56
CA PRO A 5 18.86 6.49 -5.80
C PRO A 5 19.53 7.84 -5.56
N GLN A 6 20.80 7.95 -5.94
CA GLN A 6 21.61 9.17 -5.81
C GLN A 6 21.84 9.90 -7.13
N ARG A 7 21.41 9.32 -8.27
CA ARG A 7 21.67 9.87 -9.61
C ARG A 7 20.47 9.66 -10.52
N TYR A 8 20.30 10.53 -11.52
CA TYR A 8 19.35 10.31 -12.60
C TYR A 8 19.80 10.95 -13.92
N TRP A 9 19.29 10.43 -15.03
CA TRP A 9 19.47 11.03 -16.34
C TRP A 9 18.41 12.11 -16.58
N ALA A 10 18.85 13.34 -16.81
CA ALA A 10 18.02 14.47 -17.22
C ALA A 10 18.18 14.72 -18.73
N GLU A 11 17.13 15.18 -19.38
CA GLU A 11 17.15 15.54 -20.80
C GLU A 11 17.49 17.02 -20.96
N ASN A 12 18.45 17.34 -21.82
CA ASN A 12 18.81 18.71 -22.21
C ASN A 12 17.84 19.23 -23.29
N THR A 13 17.86 20.55 -23.53
CA THR A 13 17.07 21.19 -24.61
C THR A 13 17.31 20.56 -25.99
N GLY A 14 18.51 20.01 -26.23
CA GLY A 14 18.88 19.30 -27.47
C GLY A 14 18.58 17.80 -27.47
N ARG A 15 17.75 17.27 -26.57
CA ARG A 15 17.44 15.83 -26.41
C ARG A 15 18.64 14.94 -26.08
N THR A 16 19.76 15.52 -25.68
CA THR A 16 20.89 14.78 -25.12
C THR A 16 20.65 14.51 -23.65
N LEU A 17 21.17 13.38 -23.15
CA LEU A 17 21.06 13.03 -21.75
C LEU A 17 22.27 13.56 -20.97
N ARG A 18 22.03 14.15 -19.81
CA ARG A 18 23.05 14.48 -18.82
C ARG A 18 22.81 13.71 -17.54
N LEU A 19 23.88 13.26 -16.89
CA LEU A 19 23.79 12.63 -15.58
C LEU A 19 23.79 13.72 -14.52
N GLU A 20 22.82 13.66 -13.61
CA GLU A 20 22.70 14.54 -12.45
C GLU A 20 23.06 13.73 -11.19
N GLU A 21 24.00 14.24 -10.39
CA GLU A 21 24.47 13.64 -9.12
C GLU A 21 23.52 13.96 -7.95
N LYS A 22 22.23 13.74 -8.16
CA LYS A 22 21.19 13.85 -7.14
C LYS A 22 20.05 12.88 -7.42
N ARG A 23 19.17 12.70 -6.43
CA ARG A 23 17.91 11.98 -6.64
C ARG A 23 17.00 12.76 -7.59
N ARG A 24 16.31 12.05 -8.49
CA ARG A 24 15.32 12.67 -9.41
C ARG A 24 14.21 13.37 -8.60
N PRO A 25 13.99 14.69 -8.80
CA PRO A 25 12.88 15.40 -8.18
C PRO A 25 11.54 14.74 -8.51
N ALA A 26 10.62 14.73 -7.56
CA ALA A 26 9.29 14.19 -7.79
C ALA A 26 8.55 15.05 -8.82
N GLY A 27 7.89 14.38 -9.77
CA GLY A 27 7.16 15.06 -10.82
C GLY A 27 6.56 14.10 -11.82
N TYR A 28 5.79 14.66 -12.75
CA TYR A 28 5.29 13.96 -13.93
C TYR A 28 5.55 14.81 -15.17
N GLU A 29 5.49 14.17 -16.31
CA GLU A 29 5.68 14.80 -17.61
C GLU A 29 4.34 14.89 -18.30
N ILE A 30 4.04 16.08 -18.83
CA ILE A 30 2.92 16.31 -19.74
C ILE A 30 3.53 16.36 -21.13
N ILE A 31 3.04 15.48 -22.01
CA ILE A 31 3.44 15.43 -23.42
C ILE A 31 2.27 15.99 -24.22
N ASP A 32 2.47 17.14 -24.85
CA ASP A 32 1.54 17.67 -25.85
C ASP A 32 1.92 17.10 -27.21
N THR A 33 1.08 16.23 -27.76
CA THR A 33 1.33 15.58 -29.05
C THR A 33 1.05 16.50 -30.24
N ARG A 34 0.28 17.59 -30.07
CA ARG A 34 -0.02 18.55 -31.14
C ARG A 34 1.10 19.55 -31.31
N GLU A 35 1.62 20.06 -30.20
CA GLU A 35 2.72 21.04 -30.21
C GLU A 35 4.11 20.37 -30.11
N ASN A 36 4.15 19.04 -29.93
CA ASN A 36 5.37 18.26 -29.70
C ASN A 36 6.20 18.80 -28.52
N THR A 37 5.54 19.36 -27.51
CA THR A 37 6.16 19.92 -26.31
C THR A 37 6.10 18.91 -25.16
N ARG A 38 7.13 18.95 -24.32
CA ARG A 38 7.20 18.18 -23.07
C ARG A 38 7.41 19.14 -21.93
N ARG A 39 6.54 19.07 -20.93
CA ARG A 39 6.64 19.90 -19.72
C ARG A 39 6.71 19.01 -18.49
N GLN A 40 7.76 19.21 -17.69
CA GLN A 40 7.86 18.59 -16.37
C GLN A 40 7.07 19.41 -15.35
N VAL A 41 6.18 18.75 -14.61
CA VAL A 41 5.44 19.33 -13.50
C VAL A 41 5.99 18.74 -12.20
N PRO A 42 6.62 19.56 -11.33
CA PRO A 42 7.15 19.09 -10.06
C PRO A 42 6.03 18.78 -9.06
N ILE A 43 6.31 17.88 -8.11
CA ILE A 43 5.44 17.60 -6.96
C ILE A 43 6.26 17.80 -5.67
N PRO A 44 6.49 19.05 -5.23
CA PRO A 44 7.40 19.35 -4.11
C PRO A 44 7.04 18.60 -2.82
N LEU A 45 5.74 18.46 -2.53
CA LEU A 45 5.24 17.74 -1.36
C LEU A 45 5.77 16.30 -1.25
N VAL A 46 6.01 15.62 -2.38
CA VAL A 46 6.58 14.27 -2.37
C VAL A 46 8.04 14.29 -1.97
N ASP A 47 8.79 15.30 -2.39
CA ASP A 47 10.19 15.47 -1.98
C ASP A 47 10.30 15.85 -0.50
N ASP A 48 9.38 16.68 0.00
CA ASP A 48 9.25 16.97 1.44
C ASP A 48 8.94 15.69 2.25
N ILE A 49 7.97 14.89 1.81
CA ILE A 49 7.63 13.60 2.44
C ILE A 49 8.85 12.67 2.44
N ARG A 50 9.57 12.56 1.32
CA ARG A 50 10.80 11.74 1.24
C ARG A 50 11.83 12.18 2.26
N GLN A 51 12.04 13.48 2.44
CA GLN A 51 12.96 14.00 3.44
C GLN A 51 12.50 13.65 4.86
N ARG A 52 11.20 13.79 5.17
CA ARG A 52 10.63 13.41 6.48
C ARG A 52 10.76 11.93 6.77
N VAL A 53 10.44 11.08 5.80
CA VAL A 53 10.57 9.62 5.94
C VAL A 53 12.04 9.23 6.11
N ARG A 54 12.97 9.86 5.37
CA ARG A 54 14.41 9.63 5.54
C ARG A 54 14.88 9.98 6.94
N GLN A 55 14.50 11.15 7.47
CA GLN A 55 14.85 11.56 8.84
C GLN A 55 14.26 10.59 9.87
N TRP A 56 12.97 10.28 9.75
CA TRP A 56 12.27 9.35 10.64
C TRP A 56 12.89 7.96 10.65
N ARG A 57 13.36 7.45 9.50
CA ARG A 57 14.12 6.21 9.40
C ARG A 57 15.48 6.33 10.10
N ALA A 58 16.22 7.41 9.87
CA ALA A 58 17.53 7.62 10.49
C ALA A 58 17.46 7.68 12.02
N ASP A 59 16.35 8.18 12.56
CA ASP A 59 16.07 8.22 14.00
C ASP A 59 15.56 6.88 14.56
N GLY A 60 15.51 5.82 13.74
CA GLY A 60 15.11 4.47 14.16
C GLY A 60 13.59 4.30 14.30
N TRP A 61 12.81 4.95 13.45
CA TRP A 61 11.33 4.85 13.39
C TRP A 61 10.65 5.12 14.74
N PRO A 62 10.82 6.30 15.36
CA PRO A 62 10.14 6.64 16.61
C PRO A 62 8.61 6.60 16.45
N GLY A 63 7.93 6.13 17.49
CA GLY A 63 6.47 6.04 17.55
C GLY A 63 5.84 4.77 16.97
N VAL A 64 6.59 3.94 16.25
CA VAL A 64 6.05 2.68 15.71
C VAL A 64 5.74 1.65 16.79
N THR A 65 4.81 0.73 16.49
CA THR A 65 4.54 -0.42 17.36
C THR A 65 5.72 -1.40 17.41
N ALA A 66 5.73 -2.29 18.40
CA ALA A 66 6.74 -3.34 18.48
C ALA A 66 6.70 -4.28 17.25
N VAL A 67 5.49 -4.61 16.78
CA VAL A 67 5.28 -5.42 15.55
C VAL A 67 5.86 -4.71 14.34
N THR A 68 5.53 -3.43 14.16
CA THR A 68 6.03 -2.64 13.03
C THR A 68 7.55 -2.49 13.07
N ARG A 69 8.15 -2.33 14.26
CA ARG A 69 9.61 -2.31 14.43
C ARG A 69 10.25 -3.63 13.99
N GLU A 70 9.72 -4.76 14.43
CA GLU A 70 10.23 -6.09 14.06
C GLU A 70 10.13 -6.32 12.53
N LEU A 71 9.01 -5.90 11.92
CA LEU A 71 8.84 -5.96 10.46
C LEU A 71 9.85 -5.07 9.72
N LEU A 72 10.07 -3.84 10.17
CA LEU A 72 11.01 -2.91 9.52
C LEU A 72 12.45 -3.38 9.65
N VAL A 73 12.87 -3.86 10.83
CA VAL A 73 14.19 -4.47 11.05
C VAL A 73 14.39 -5.65 10.11
N HIS A 74 13.39 -6.55 10.05
CA HIS A 74 13.42 -7.72 9.19
C HIS A 74 13.46 -7.35 7.70
N TRP A 75 12.65 -6.40 7.22
CA TRP A 75 12.62 -6.04 5.80
C TRP A 75 13.86 -5.29 5.33
N TRP A 76 14.46 -4.48 6.21
CA TRP A 76 15.77 -3.88 5.96
C TRP A 76 16.93 -4.84 6.17
N ASP A 77 16.67 -6.03 6.73
CA ASP A 77 17.68 -7.05 7.08
C ASP A 77 18.80 -6.47 7.95
N LEU A 78 18.44 -5.63 8.93
CA LEU A 78 19.41 -4.94 9.78
C LEU A 78 20.12 -5.87 10.76
N ASP A 79 19.50 -7.00 11.07
CA ASP A 79 20.03 -8.06 11.95
C ASP A 79 20.74 -9.17 11.16
N GLY A 80 20.63 -9.19 9.83
CA GLY A 80 21.28 -10.18 8.96
C GLY A 80 20.73 -11.60 9.12
N VAL A 81 19.54 -11.76 9.71
CA VAL A 81 18.94 -13.09 9.98
C VAL A 81 17.92 -13.52 8.94
N SER A 82 17.54 -12.63 8.02
CA SER A 82 16.61 -12.95 6.94
C SER A 82 17.15 -14.07 6.06
N ARG A 83 16.31 -15.05 5.69
CA ARG A 83 16.67 -16.14 4.76
C ARG A 83 16.40 -15.76 3.29
N ARG A 84 15.90 -14.55 3.03
CA ARG A 84 15.69 -14.02 1.67
C ARG A 84 16.99 -14.03 0.88
N GLN A 85 16.95 -14.64 -0.30
CA GLN A 85 18.10 -14.67 -1.21
C GLN A 85 18.43 -13.29 -1.82
N THR A 86 17.45 -12.39 -1.88
CA THR A 86 17.62 -11.05 -2.46
C THR A 86 17.02 -9.99 -1.54
N PRO A 87 17.68 -8.82 -1.37
CA PRO A 87 17.11 -7.71 -0.63
C PRO A 87 15.91 -7.10 -1.34
N PHE A 88 15.04 -6.43 -0.59
CA PHE A 88 14.01 -5.59 -1.19
C PHE A 88 14.64 -4.42 -1.94
N TYR A 89 13.99 -4.02 -3.03
CA TYR A 89 14.36 -2.77 -3.70
C TYR A 89 14.04 -1.58 -2.80
N PHE A 90 14.88 -0.55 -2.88
CA PHE A 90 14.68 0.67 -2.11
C PHE A 90 13.27 1.26 -2.29
N CYS A 91 12.74 1.23 -3.52
CA CYS A 91 11.42 1.76 -3.82
C CYS A 91 10.28 0.97 -3.17
N GLN A 92 10.48 -0.31 -2.84
CA GLN A 92 9.50 -1.12 -2.11
C GLN A 92 9.53 -0.74 -0.63
N LEU A 93 10.73 -0.67 -0.04
CA LEU A 93 10.96 -0.26 1.34
C LEU A 93 10.45 1.16 1.60
N GLU A 94 10.82 2.11 0.75
CA GLU A 94 10.35 3.50 0.87
C GLU A 94 8.83 3.61 0.74
N ALA A 95 8.21 2.83 -0.16
CA ALA A 95 6.76 2.86 -0.32
C ALA A 95 6.02 2.37 0.94
N ILE A 96 6.45 1.22 1.52
CA ILE A 96 5.83 0.72 2.74
C ILE A 96 6.14 1.61 3.95
N GLU A 97 7.38 2.12 4.08
CA GLU A 97 7.75 3.03 5.15
C GLU A 97 6.96 4.34 5.10
N THR A 98 6.70 4.88 3.90
CA THR A 98 5.91 6.11 3.76
C THR A 98 4.46 5.90 4.21
N LEU A 99 3.88 4.73 3.94
CA LEU A 99 2.56 4.36 4.44
C LEU A 99 2.54 4.21 5.96
N ILE A 100 3.53 3.49 6.51
CA ILE A 100 3.67 3.33 7.97
C ILE A 100 3.86 4.69 8.62
N TRP A 101 4.74 5.53 8.08
CA TRP A 101 5.01 6.88 8.57
C TRP A 101 3.73 7.72 8.62
N THR A 102 2.87 7.63 7.60
CA THR A 102 1.60 8.37 7.56
C THR A 102 0.67 8.01 8.73
N VAL A 103 0.68 6.74 9.16
CA VAL A 103 -0.22 6.19 10.20
C VAL A 103 0.39 6.20 11.60
N GLU A 104 1.67 5.87 11.73
CA GLU A 104 2.35 5.60 13.01
C GLU A 104 3.31 6.71 13.45
N ALA A 105 3.83 7.53 12.55
CA ALA A 105 4.80 8.54 12.95
C ALA A 105 4.17 9.61 13.86
N GLN A 106 4.96 10.01 14.86
CA GLN A 106 4.59 11.09 15.78
C GLN A 106 4.35 12.40 15.03
N ALA A 107 3.63 13.32 15.67
CA ALA A 107 3.21 14.57 15.03
C ALA A 107 4.39 15.43 14.59
N GLU A 108 5.53 15.42 15.31
CA GLU A 108 6.72 16.21 14.95
C GLU A 108 7.27 15.80 13.57
N TYR A 109 7.26 14.51 13.26
CA TYR A 109 7.73 13.99 11.98
C TYR A 109 6.81 14.37 10.81
N ARG A 110 5.53 14.61 11.08
CA ARG A 110 4.51 14.95 10.07
C ARG A 110 4.17 16.44 10.01
N GLN A 111 4.73 17.26 10.90
CA GLN A 111 4.39 18.68 11.03
C GLN A 111 4.54 19.42 9.70
N GLY A 112 3.52 20.15 9.25
CA GLY A 112 3.57 20.89 7.98
C GLY A 112 3.43 20.04 6.71
N ILE A 113 3.26 18.72 6.83
CA ILE A 113 2.83 17.87 5.72
C ILE A 113 1.31 17.75 5.77
N SER A 114 0.65 18.26 4.73
CA SER A 114 -0.80 18.13 4.55
C SER A 114 -1.07 17.56 3.16
N VAL A 115 -1.43 16.28 3.10
CA VAL A 115 -1.90 15.65 1.86
C VAL A 115 -3.37 16.01 1.69
N GLN A 116 -3.69 16.75 0.64
CA GLN A 116 -5.08 17.13 0.35
C GLN A 116 -5.89 15.87 0.00
N GLY A 117 -6.98 15.66 0.73
CA GLY A 117 -7.99 14.67 0.38
C GLY A 117 -8.88 15.14 -0.77
N ASP A 118 -9.78 14.27 -1.21
CA ASP A 118 -10.77 14.58 -2.25
C ASP A 118 -12.14 15.00 -1.66
N GLY A 119 -12.18 15.34 -0.36
CA GLY A 119 -13.40 15.69 0.36
C GLY A 119 -14.31 14.50 0.69
N GLY A 120 -13.88 13.28 0.39
CA GLY A 120 -14.64 12.07 0.70
C GLY A 120 -14.62 11.69 2.18
N ALA A 121 -15.50 10.74 2.54
CA ALA A 121 -15.60 10.20 3.90
C ALA A 121 -14.40 9.35 4.34
N PHE A 122 -13.52 8.98 3.39
CA PHE A 122 -12.36 8.14 3.63
C PHE A 122 -11.09 8.84 3.18
N GLU A 123 -10.02 8.67 3.95
CA GLU A 123 -8.69 9.05 3.51
C GLU A 123 -8.27 8.14 2.35
N ARG A 124 -7.75 8.75 1.28
CA ARG A 124 -7.27 8.05 0.08
C ARG A 124 -5.80 8.36 -0.11
N LEU A 125 -4.95 7.38 0.15
CA LEU A 125 -3.52 7.47 -0.08
C LEU A 125 -3.15 6.75 -1.38
N CYS A 126 -2.27 7.36 -2.17
CA CYS A 126 -1.82 6.81 -3.44
C CYS A 126 -0.30 6.63 -3.44
N ASN A 127 0.16 5.39 -3.65
CA ASN A 127 1.56 5.09 -3.93
C ASN A 127 1.77 4.87 -5.42
N LYS A 128 2.47 5.81 -6.07
CA LYS A 128 2.83 5.69 -7.48
C LYS A 128 4.15 4.94 -7.64
N MET A 129 4.09 3.78 -8.26
CA MET A 129 5.27 2.94 -8.51
C MET A 129 5.32 2.47 -9.98
N ALA A 130 6.52 2.44 -10.56
CA ALA A 130 6.72 2.01 -11.94
C ALA A 130 6.35 0.53 -12.15
N THR A 131 6.14 0.14 -13.40
CA THR A 131 5.94 -1.28 -13.76
C THR A 131 7.24 -2.04 -13.55
N GLY A 132 7.15 -3.26 -13.01
CA GLY A 132 8.32 -4.09 -12.69
C GLY A 132 8.97 -3.83 -11.32
N THR A 133 8.59 -2.77 -10.58
CA THR A 133 9.18 -2.48 -9.26
C THR A 133 8.56 -3.29 -8.10
N GLY A 134 7.71 -4.28 -8.40
CA GLY A 134 7.10 -5.15 -7.39
C GLY A 134 5.99 -4.51 -6.54
N LYS A 135 5.03 -3.81 -7.18
CA LYS A 135 3.82 -3.29 -6.51
C LYS A 135 3.09 -4.33 -5.65
N THR A 136 2.94 -5.55 -6.19
CA THR A 136 2.25 -6.63 -5.49
C THR A 136 3.00 -7.11 -4.24
N ALA A 137 4.35 -7.03 -4.23
CA ALA A 137 5.11 -7.30 -3.02
C ALA A 137 4.80 -6.24 -1.93
N VAL A 138 4.74 -4.96 -2.29
CA VAL A 138 4.32 -3.89 -1.36
C VAL A 138 2.90 -4.12 -0.86
N MET A 139 1.96 -4.58 -1.71
CA MET A 139 0.62 -4.96 -1.25
C MET A 139 0.68 -6.06 -0.17
N ALA A 140 1.50 -7.10 -0.36
CA ALA A 140 1.68 -8.15 0.65
C ALA A 140 2.32 -7.61 1.95
N MET A 141 3.26 -6.66 1.85
CA MET A 141 3.84 -5.96 3.02
C MET A 141 2.78 -5.15 3.77
N ILE A 142 1.88 -4.45 3.06
CA ILE A 142 0.76 -3.72 3.66
C ILE A 142 -0.16 -4.70 4.41
N VAL A 143 -0.54 -5.82 3.79
CA VAL A 143 -1.38 -6.83 4.45
C VAL A 143 -0.69 -7.38 5.70
N THR A 144 0.60 -7.70 5.60
CA THR A 144 1.40 -8.21 6.74
C THR A 144 1.42 -7.21 7.89
N TRP A 145 1.74 -5.95 7.62
CA TRP A 145 1.76 -4.87 8.59
C TRP A 145 0.41 -4.64 9.26
N GLN A 146 -0.65 -4.51 8.45
CA GLN A 146 -2.00 -4.21 8.92
C GLN A 146 -2.58 -5.35 9.76
N VAL A 147 -2.50 -6.59 9.26
CA VAL A 147 -3.08 -7.76 9.93
C VAL A 147 -2.35 -8.07 11.22
N LEU A 148 -1.01 -8.10 11.22
CA LEU A 148 -0.25 -8.46 12.42
C LEU A 148 -0.45 -7.43 13.54
N ASN A 149 -0.48 -6.14 13.21
CA ASN A 149 -0.81 -5.11 14.19
C ASN A 149 -2.26 -5.23 14.68
N ALA A 150 -3.22 -5.41 13.77
CA ALA A 150 -4.63 -5.54 14.13
C ALA A 150 -4.87 -6.72 15.08
N LEU A 151 -4.26 -7.88 14.81
CA LEU A 151 -4.41 -9.08 15.64
C LEU A 151 -3.65 -8.99 16.97
N THR A 152 -2.47 -8.36 16.98
CA THR A 152 -1.66 -8.22 18.20
C THR A 152 -2.29 -7.23 19.18
N TYR A 153 -2.86 -6.13 18.67
CA TYR A 153 -3.42 -5.07 19.50
C TYR A 153 -4.96 -5.08 19.56
N ALA A 154 -5.62 -6.14 19.08
CA ALA A 154 -7.08 -6.27 19.02
C ALA A 154 -7.81 -5.99 20.35
N ASN A 155 -7.18 -6.38 21.47
CA ASN A 155 -7.72 -6.28 22.82
C ASN A 155 -7.21 -5.05 23.61
N SER A 156 -6.44 -4.17 22.97
CA SER A 156 -5.95 -2.96 23.64
C SER A 156 -7.11 -2.05 24.04
N PRO A 157 -7.08 -1.41 25.23
CA PRO A 157 -8.16 -0.56 25.69
C PRO A 157 -8.46 0.52 24.65
N LYS A 158 -9.66 0.47 24.09
CA LYS A 158 -10.11 1.40 23.05
C LYS A 158 -10.52 2.69 23.73
N SER A 159 -9.85 3.80 23.44
CA SER A 159 -10.47 5.09 23.71
C SER A 159 -11.69 5.21 22.77
N PRO A 160 -12.89 5.55 23.27
CA PRO A 160 -14.06 5.75 22.41
C PRO A 160 -13.85 6.85 21.36
N LYS A 161 -12.81 7.67 21.50
CA LYS A 161 -12.43 8.74 20.58
C LYS A 161 -11.32 8.35 19.58
N SER A 162 -10.70 7.18 19.69
CA SER A 162 -9.63 6.76 18.77
C SER A 162 -10.13 5.65 17.82
N PRO A 163 -10.23 5.91 16.50
CA PRO A 163 -10.60 4.87 15.55
C PRO A 163 -9.55 3.76 15.50
N ARG A 164 -9.95 2.57 15.02
CA ARG A 164 -9.02 1.45 14.81
C ARG A 164 -7.98 1.85 13.77
N LYS A 165 -6.70 1.81 14.16
CA LYS A 165 -5.57 2.16 13.29
C LYS A 165 -5.22 1.10 12.25
N TYR A 166 -5.60 -0.17 12.53
CA TYR A 166 -5.23 -1.31 11.70
C TYR A 166 -6.42 -2.21 11.40
N SER A 167 -6.34 -2.96 10.30
CA SER A 167 -7.36 -3.91 9.86
C SER A 167 -6.79 -5.30 9.59
N SER A 168 -7.51 -6.34 10.01
CA SER A 168 -7.27 -7.72 9.57
C SER A 168 -8.10 -8.12 8.35
N ALA A 169 -9.01 -7.24 7.90
CA ALA A 169 -9.84 -7.43 6.72
C ALA A 169 -9.36 -6.51 5.58
N VAL A 170 -9.08 -7.09 4.42
CA VAL A 170 -8.49 -6.38 3.28
C VAL A 170 -9.30 -6.67 2.03
N PHE A 171 -9.82 -5.62 1.41
CA PHE A 171 -10.52 -5.70 0.14
C PHE A 171 -9.65 -5.15 -0.99
N VAL A 172 -9.37 -5.98 -2.00
CA VAL A 172 -8.52 -5.65 -3.14
C VAL A 172 -9.37 -5.62 -4.41
N VAL A 173 -9.37 -4.49 -5.11
CA VAL A 173 -10.11 -4.32 -6.37
C VAL A 173 -9.15 -4.34 -7.55
N ALA A 174 -9.30 -5.34 -8.41
CA ALA A 174 -8.57 -5.50 -9.66
C ALA A 174 -9.30 -4.83 -10.84
N PRO A 175 -8.56 -4.30 -11.84
CA PRO A 175 -9.15 -3.70 -13.03
C PRO A 175 -9.80 -4.72 -13.99
N GLY A 176 -9.44 -6.00 -13.88
CA GLY A 176 -9.95 -7.06 -14.74
C GLY A 176 -9.57 -8.46 -14.24
N LEU A 177 -10.10 -9.50 -14.90
CA LEU A 177 -9.96 -10.89 -14.46
C LEU A 177 -8.50 -11.37 -14.48
N THR A 178 -7.72 -10.97 -15.48
CA THR A 178 -6.29 -11.34 -15.58
C THR A 178 -5.50 -10.83 -14.36
N VAL A 179 -5.72 -9.57 -13.96
CA VAL A 179 -5.06 -9.01 -12.79
C VAL A 179 -5.60 -9.64 -11.50
N LYS A 180 -6.92 -9.86 -11.41
CA LYS A 180 -7.54 -10.59 -10.27
C LYS A 180 -6.89 -11.96 -10.06
N SER A 181 -6.67 -12.71 -11.14
CA SER A 181 -6.05 -14.04 -11.09
C SER A 181 -4.59 -13.97 -10.63
N ARG A 182 -3.81 -12.98 -11.11
CA ARG A 182 -2.43 -12.76 -10.66
C ARG A 182 -2.31 -12.31 -9.21
N LEU A 183 -3.32 -11.60 -8.68
CA LEU A 183 -3.32 -11.12 -7.31
C LEU A 183 -3.66 -12.21 -6.28
N GLN A 184 -4.04 -13.43 -6.70
CA GLN A 184 -4.34 -14.54 -5.78
C GLN A 184 -3.16 -14.90 -4.85
N VAL A 185 -1.94 -14.54 -5.23
CA VAL A 185 -0.73 -14.62 -4.38
C VAL A 185 -0.81 -13.78 -3.09
N LEU A 186 -1.78 -12.88 -2.98
CA LEU A 186 -2.08 -12.11 -1.75
C LEU A 186 -3.00 -12.87 -0.79
N LEU A 187 -3.47 -14.07 -1.13
CA LEU A 187 -4.21 -14.91 -0.19
C LEU A 187 -3.20 -15.72 0.65
N PRO A 188 -3.24 -15.64 2.01
CA PRO A 188 -2.28 -16.36 2.85
C PRO A 188 -2.24 -17.87 2.66
N GLY A 189 -3.36 -18.46 2.22
CA GLY A 189 -3.49 -19.89 1.94
C GLY A 189 -3.16 -20.28 0.50
N HIS A 190 -2.77 -19.35 -0.38
CA HIS A 190 -2.34 -19.69 -1.74
C HIS A 190 -0.97 -20.39 -1.68
N PRO A 191 -0.73 -21.46 -2.48
CA PRO A 191 0.56 -22.17 -2.47
C PRO A 191 1.74 -21.25 -2.80
N ASP A 192 1.60 -20.39 -3.81
CA ASP A 192 2.62 -19.42 -4.22
C ASP A 192 2.43 -18.05 -3.56
N ASN A 193 1.95 -17.99 -2.33
CA ASN A 193 1.69 -16.72 -1.67
C ASN A 193 2.97 -15.90 -1.51
N TYR A 194 2.81 -14.57 -1.51
CA TYR A 194 3.94 -13.64 -1.42
C TYR A 194 4.47 -13.49 0.01
N TYR A 195 3.76 -13.97 1.02
CA TYR A 195 4.23 -13.95 2.40
C TYR A 195 5.40 -14.94 2.59
N ASP A 196 5.32 -16.10 1.95
CA ASP A 196 6.36 -17.13 1.96
C ASP A 196 7.43 -16.83 0.93
N SER A 197 7.04 -16.53 -0.31
CA SER A 197 7.99 -16.26 -1.42
C SER A 197 8.96 -15.10 -1.12
N PHE A 198 8.49 -14.08 -0.38
CA PHE A 198 9.31 -12.94 0.03
C PHE A 198 9.67 -12.96 1.51
N GLU A 199 9.37 -14.04 2.24
CA GLU A 199 9.62 -14.17 3.67
C GLU A 199 9.27 -12.88 4.44
N LEU A 200 8.00 -12.48 4.39
CA LEU A 200 7.59 -11.18 4.90
C LEU A 200 7.51 -11.11 6.42
N CYS A 201 7.40 -12.27 7.09
CA CYS A 201 7.28 -12.39 8.52
C CYS A 201 8.65 -12.69 9.16
N PRO A 202 9.05 -11.99 10.23
CA PRO A 202 10.31 -12.24 10.95
C PRO A 202 10.36 -13.60 11.63
N SER A 203 9.18 -14.14 12.01
CA SER A 203 9.06 -15.41 12.71
C SER A 203 7.89 -16.25 12.18
N GLU A 204 8.02 -17.57 12.35
CA GLU A 204 6.96 -18.53 12.03
C GLU A 204 5.68 -18.25 12.82
N ALA A 205 5.79 -17.80 14.07
CA ALA A 205 4.64 -17.42 14.88
C ALA A 205 3.86 -16.23 14.27
N MET A 206 4.55 -15.21 13.75
CA MET A 206 3.90 -14.12 13.01
C MET A 206 3.29 -14.62 11.71
N ARG A 207 3.99 -15.48 10.97
CA ARG A 207 3.48 -16.08 9.73
C ARG A 207 2.18 -16.87 9.95
N GLN A 208 2.10 -17.62 11.04
CA GLN A 208 0.88 -18.35 11.43
C GLN A 208 -0.25 -17.42 11.84
N LYS A 209 0.04 -16.32 12.57
CA LYS A 209 -0.97 -15.29 12.87
C LYS A 209 -1.56 -14.69 11.60
N LEU A 210 -0.73 -14.47 10.57
CA LEU A 210 -1.16 -13.88 9.30
C LEU A 210 -2.19 -14.73 8.54
N ASN A 211 -2.29 -16.04 8.81
CA ASN A 211 -3.34 -16.90 8.24
C ASN A 211 -4.76 -16.49 8.67
N ARG A 212 -4.91 -15.65 9.69
CA ARG A 212 -6.20 -15.09 10.12
C ARG A 212 -6.60 -13.83 9.33
N ALA A 213 -5.83 -13.43 8.31
CA ALA A 213 -6.21 -12.33 7.44
C ALA A 213 -7.45 -12.70 6.60
N GLU A 214 -8.44 -11.80 6.57
CA GLU A 214 -9.60 -11.92 5.70
C GLU A 214 -9.34 -11.08 4.44
N VAL A 215 -8.77 -11.70 3.42
CA VAL A 215 -8.44 -11.04 2.14
C VAL A 215 -9.46 -11.42 1.08
N LEU A 216 -10.15 -10.42 0.52
CA LEU A 216 -11.06 -10.58 -0.61
C LEU A 216 -10.52 -9.83 -1.82
N ILE A 217 -10.40 -10.53 -2.93
CA ILE A 217 -9.90 -9.98 -4.20
C ILE A 217 -11.04 -10.04 -5.20
N GLU A 218 -11.51 -8.88 -5.65
CA GLU A 218 -12.59 -8.76 -6.62
C GLU A 218 -12.20 -7.89 -7.81
N ASN A 219 -12.92 -8.03 -8.93
CA ASN A 219 -12.78 -7.09 -10.03
C ASN A 219 -13.90 -6.04 -9.98
N TRP A 220 -13.64 -4.84 -10.50
CA TRP A 220 -14.58 -3.71 -10.38
C TRP A 220 -15.98 -3.99 -10.93
N HIS A 221 -16.14 -4.90 -11.89
CA HIS A 221 -17.46 -5.24 -12.44
C HIS A 221 -18.39 -5.86 -11.37
N THR A 222 -17.85 -6.53 -10.36
CA THR A 222 -18.65 -7.08 -9.23
C THR A 222 -19.28 -6.00 -8.36
N LEU A 223 -18.71 -4.79 -8.40
CA LEU A 223 -19.18 -3.61 -7.68
C LEU A 223 -20.33 -2.90 -8.40
N MET A 224 -20.68 -3.33 -9.61
CA MET A 224 -21.82 -2.76 -10.31
C MET A 224 -23.13 -3.13 -9.60
N PRO A 225 -24.09 -2.21 -9.48
CA PRO A 225 -25.43 -2.53 -9.01
C PRO A 225 -26.06 -3.62 -9.88
N LEU A 226 -26.86 -4.49 -9.27
CA LEU A 226 -27.63 -5.48 -10.03
C LEU A 226 -28.63 -4.78 -10.95
N LYS A 227 -28.77 -5.30 -12.18
CA LYS A 227 -29.83 -4.83 -13.08
C LYS A 227 -31.19 -5.17 -12.50
N ALA A 228 -32.14 -4.23 -12.62
CA ALA A 228 -33.53 -4.53 -12.30
C ALA A 228 -34.03 -5.65 -13.25
N PRO A 229 -34.67 -6.71 -12.74
CA PRO A 229 -35.17 -7.78 -13.58
C PRO A 229 -36.35 -7.29 -14.44
N ASP A 230 -36.26 -7.44 -15.76
CA ASP A 230 -37.30 -6.99 -16.71
C ASP A 230 -38.64 -7.73 -16.56
N ARG A 231 -38.60 -8.98 -16.06
CA ARG A 231 -39.78 -9.80 -15.77
C ARG A 231 -39.59 -10.53 -14.45
N SER A 232 -40.35 -10.12 -13.44
CA SER A 232 -40.35 -10.78 -12.14
C SER A 232 -41.76 -10.79 -11.55
N VAL A 233 -42.24 -11.97 -11.14
CA VAL A 233 -43.51 -12.16 -10.41
C VAL A 233 -43.44 -11.47 -9.04
N VAL A 234 -42.23 -11.30 -8.49
CA VAL A 234 -41.96 -10.58 -7.26
C VAL A 234 -41.24 -9.27 -7.59
N LYS A 235 -41.89 -8.13 -7.40
CA LYS A 235 -41.26 -6.81 -7.58
C LYS A 235 -40.22 -6.56 -6.47
N LYS A 236 -39.04 -7.18 -6.58
CA LYS A 236 -37.88 -6.77 -5.78
C LYS A 236 -37.44 -5.40 -6.29
N GLY A 237 -37.49 -4.40 -5.41
CA GLY A 237 -37.02 -3.04 -5.72
C GLY A 237 -35.51 -2.99 -5.94
N ALA A 238 -34.96 -1.78 -6.02
CA ALA A 238 -33.51 -1.58 -6.10
C ALA A 238 -32.78 -2.29 -4.93
N GLU A 239 -31.59 -2.81 -5.21
CA GLU A 239 -30.74 -3.41 -4.18
C GLU A 239 -30.43 -2.38 -3.09
N SER A 240 -30.69 -2.71 -1.83
CA SER A 240 -30.36 -1.83 -0.71
C SER A 240 -28.85 -1.84 -0.42
N ASP A 241 -28.33 -0.77 0.18
CA ASP A 241 -26.91 -0.66 0.54
C ASP A 241 -26.42 -1.87 1.37
N THR A 242 -27.22 -2.34 2.32
CA THR A 242 -26.88 -3.52 3.14
C THR A 242 -26.81 -4.80 2.31
N ALA A 243 -27.73 -4.97 1.35
CA ALA A 243 -27.72 -6.12 0.45
C ALA A 243 -26.51 -6.06 -0.49
N PHE A 244 -26.22 -4.87 -1.04
CA PHE A 244 -25.03 -4.61 -1.86
C PHE A 244 -23.75 -4.94 -1.11
N THR A 245 -23.56 -4.41 0.11
CA THR A 245 -22.37 -4.68 0.93
C THR A 245 -22.21 -6.16 1.22
N ARG A 246 -23.28 -6.88 1.59
CA ARG A 246 -23.21 -8.33 1.85
C ARG A 246 -22.87 -9.12 0.60
N ARG A 247 -23.43 -8.75 -0.56
CA ARG A 247 -23.15 -9.41 -1.84
C ARG A 247 -21.70 -9.20 -2.26
N VAL A 248 -21.20 -7.97 -2.18
CA VAL A 248 -19.87 -7.60 -2.66
C VAL A 248 -18.77 -8.05 -1.72
N LEU A 249 -18.94 -7.83 -0.41
CA LEU A 249 -17.89 -8.10 0.58
C LEU A 249 -17.98 -9.51 1.20
N GLY A 250 -19.09 -10.22 1.04
CA GLY A 250 -19.27 -11.56 1.58
C GLY A 250 -18.96 -11.62 3.08
N LYS A 251 -17.96 -12.44 3.45
CA LYS A 251 -17.50 -12.57 4.85
C LYS A 251 -16.97 -11.26 5.44
N LEU A 252 -16.35 -10.41 4.62
CA LEU A 252 -15.81 -9.12 5.08
C LEU A 252 -16.92 -8.17 5.54
N ALA A 253 -18.16 -8.35 5.10
CA ALA A 253 -19.30 -7.55 5.58
C ALA A 253 -19.58 -7.74 7.09
N ALA A 254 -19.10 -8.84 7.68
CA ALA A 254 -19.21 -9.11 9.12
C ALA A 254 -17.99 -8.65 9.93
N CYS A 255 -16.89 -8.28 9.26
CA CYS A 255 -15.71 -7.76 9.92
C CYS A 255 -16.01 -6.35 10.45
N LYS A 256 -16.16 -6.24 11.77
CA LYS A 256 -16.36 -4.95 12.44
C LYS A 256 -15.03 -4.26 12.64
#